data_AF-A0A966W2H3-F1
#
_entry.id   AF-A0A966W2H3-F1
#
_cell.length_a   1.000
_cell.length_b   1.000
_cell.length_c   1.000
_cell.angle_alpha   90.00
_cell.angle_beta   90.00
_cell.angle_gamma   90.00
#
_symmetry.space_group_name_H-M   'P 1'
#
loop_
_entity.id
_entity.type
_entity.pdbx_description
1 polymer ?
#
loop_
_entity_poly.entity_id
_entity_poly.type
_entity_poly.pdbx_seq_one_letter_code
_entity_poly.pdbx_strand_id
1 'polypeptide(L)'
;STMSRHPWWYDQVKREVLSGGDWISNFNKDKVGEAEYAFDVLTPDTYAFWIRANPSVGAKLTWQLDAGAWTPVNFTDARGNQNIAADNKPDMRFIAWAKGGNLTLTPGHHVIRFRMESGPDKNHHGGLDCFVFTRIPFVPAGAQKPTMSKAANGPADWFPLLADEDTFNPASVIDMSHLIPAPAGQFGFLKAVGKDLRFEQAPAPVKLWGCGANVEPGRYSREQLTQRAKYLRKFGINVVRQHAVFDELNTNGKIDSQKLDQYDWWFAELKRNGIYTDWSVFYHFTIGPDDGYDPALFQELEGGAGRKDTYGVINIAPKLWELRNRVLTALLTHKNPYTGLRYVDDPALVGVEMQNEDSVFFWNPLGALADPKTKKWPLH
;
A
#
# COMPACT_ATOMS: atom_id res chain seq x y z
N SER A 1 -45.80 -12.72 -7.89
CA SER A 1 -45.11 -13.77 -7.10
C SER A 1 -46.13 -14.81 -6.66
N THR A 2 -45.78 -16.09 -6.69
CA THR A 2 -46.59 -17.25 -6.22
C THR A 2 -46.11 -17.80 -4.87
N MET A 3 -45.21 -17.07 -4.22
CA MET A 3 -44.52 -17.48 -3.00
C MET A 3 -45.49 -17.67 -1.83
N SER A 4 -45.31 -18.76 -1.08
CA SER A 4 -46.08 -19.06 0.14
C SER A 4 -45.27 -18.69 1.37
N ARG A 5 -45.56 -17.51 1.92
CA ARG A 5 -44.93 -16.99 3.14
C ARG A 5 -45.30 -17.81 4.36
N HIS A 6 -44.39 -17.88 5.32
CA HIS A 6 -44.59 -18.61 6.58
C HIS A 6 -44.37 -17.67 7.76
N PRO A 7 -45.38 -16.80 8.02
CA PRO A 7 -45.22 -15.59 8.83
C PRO A 7 -44.90 -15.87 10.29
N TRP A 8 -45.23 -17.04 10.83
CA TRP A 8 -45.00 -17.37 12.24
C TRP A 8 -43.60 -17.93 12.54
N TRP A 9 -42.77 -18.22 11.53
CA TRP A 9 -41.39 -18.70 11.79
C TRP A 9 -40.37 -18.34 10.71
N TYR A 10 -40.50 -18.87 9.48
CA TYR A 10 -39.48 -18.67 8.45
C TYR A 10 -39.30 -17.19 8.08
N ASP A 11 -40.39 -16.40 8.16
CA ASP A 11 -40.38 -14.95 7.96
C ASP A 11 -40.16 -14.14 9.24
N GLN A 12 -39.96 -14.79 10.40
CA GLN A 12 -39.55 -14.12 11.63
C GLN A 12 -38.05 -13.83 11.56
N VAL A 13 -37.70 -12.79 10.80
CA VAL A 13 -36.33 -12.37 10.50
C VAL A 13 -36.06 -10.93 10.96
N LYS A 14 -34.78 -10.63 11.19
CA LYS A 14 -34.22 -9.29 11.42
C LYS A 14 -34.44 -8.44 10.17
N ARG A 15 -35.40 -7.53 10.20
CA ARG A 15 -35.77 -6.73 9.02
C ARG A 15 -34.75 -5.65 8.71
N GLU A 16 -34.08 -5.15 9.73
CA GLU A 16 -33.09 -4.07 9.66
C GLU A 16 -31.83 -4.43 8.85
N VAL A 17 -31.57 -5.72 8.61
CA VAL A 17 -30.40 -6.19 7.84
C VAL A 17 -30.73 -6.50 6.37
N LEU A 18 -32.00 -6.36 5.96
CA LEU A 18 -32.50 -6.63 4.61
C LEU A 18 -32.51 -5.36 3.76
N SER A 19 -32.20 -5.50 2.47
CA SER A 19 -32.03 -4.37 1.55
C SER A 19 -33.29 -3.51 1.37
N GLY A 20 -34.48 -4.08 1.62
CA GLY A 20 -35.78 -3.41 1.54
C GLY A 20 -36.60 -3.47 2.82
N GLY A 21 -36.03 -3.91 3.95
CA GLY A 21 -36.77 -4.14 5.19
C GLY A 21 -37.67 -5.39 5.20
N ASP A 22 -37.62 -6.18 4.14
CA ASP A 22 -38.31 -7.47 4.01
C ASP A 22 -37.61 -8.33 2.95
N TRP A 23 -37.84 -9.64 3.00
CA TRP A 23 -37.37 -10.59 1.98
C TRP A 23 -38.56 -11.39 1.46
N ILE A 24 -38.48 -11.84 0.21
CA ILE A 24 -39.49 -12.74 -0.32
C ILE A 24 -39.09 -14.18 -0.01
N SER A 25 -40.02 -15.01 0.44
CA SER A 25 -39.75 -16.36 0.89
C SER A 25 -40.84 -17.34 0.48
N ASN A 26 -40.46 -18.60 0.32
CA ASN A 26 -41.38 -19.71 0.16
C ASN A 26 -41.17 -20.72 1.28
N PHE A 27 -42.25 -21.31 1.77
CA PHE A 27 -42.21 -22.50 2.62
C PHE A 27 -43.55 -23.25 2.44
N ASN A 28 -43.60 -24.14 1.46
CA ASN A 28 -44.79 -24.89 1.10
C ASN A 28 -44.41 -26.27 0.56
N LYS A 29 -44.99 -27.33 1.12
CA LYS A 29 -44.73 -28.71 0.70
C LYS A 29 -45.16 -29.02 -0.73
N ASP A 30 -46.24 -28.41 -1.19
CA ASP A 30 -46.92 -28.79 -2.44
C ASP A 30 -46.64 -27.82 -3.58
N LYS A 31 -46.05 -26.64 -3.29
CA LYS A 31 -45.90 -25.55 -4.25
C LYS A 31 -44.49 -24.97 -4.27
N VAL A 32 -43.91 -24.99 -5.47
CA VAL A 32 -42.72 -24.21 -5.83
C VAL A 32 -43.08 -22.72 -5.79
N GLY A 33 -42.23 -21.93 -5.13
CA GLY A 33 -42.41 -20.48 -5.08
C GLY A 33 -41.68 -19.80 -6.25
N GLU A 34 -42.36 -18.89 -6.94
CA GLU A 34 -41.78 -18.10 -8.03
C GLU A 34 -41.98 -16.60 -7.83
N ALA A 35 -40.95 -15.84 -8.17
CA ALA A 35 -40.95 -14.38 -8.16
C ALA A 35 -40.48 -13.87 -9.52
N GLU A 36 -41.14 -12.84 -10.02
CA GLU A 36 -40.83 -12.20 -11.30
C GLU A 36 -40.62 -10.71 -11.07
N TYR A 37 -39.56 -10.17 -11.66
CA TYR A 37 -39.21 -8.75 -11.59
C TYR A 37 -38.92 -8.25 -13.01
N ALA A 38 -39.67 -7.25 -13.44
CA ALA A 38 -39.46 -6.57 -14.69
C ALA A 38 -38.59 -5.32 -14.48
N PHE A 39 -37.70 -5.04 -15.42
CA PHE A 39 -36.82 -3.87 -15.37
C PHE A 39 -36.41 -3.43 -16.77
N ASP A 40 -36.09 -2.15 -16.93
CA ASP A 40 -35.62 -1.60 -18.20
C ASP A 40 -34.11 -1.34 -18.16
N VAL A 41 -33.42 -1.72 -19.24
CA VAL A 41 -32.02 -1.44 -19.46
C VAL A 41 -31.90 -0.25 -20.41
N LEU A 42 -31.23 0.80 -19.96
CA LEU A 42 -31.07 2.04 -20.75
C LEU A 42 -29.81 2.05 -21.61
N THR A 43 -28.75 1.37 -21.17
CA THR A 43 -27.44 1.36 -21.83
C THR A 43 -27.00 -0.08 -22.04
N PRO A 44 -26.62 -0.49 -23.27
CA PRO A 44 -26.09 -1.82 -23.47
C PRO A 44 -24.75 -1.96 -22.76
N ASP A 45 -24.55 -3.03 -22.01
CA ASP A 45 -23.27 -3.34 -21.37
C ASP A 45 -23.21 -4.80 -20.92
N THR A 46 -22.04 -5.22 -20.45
CA THR A 46 -21.88 -6.43 -19.64
C THR A 46 -21.97 -6.07 -18.17
N TYR A 47 -23.06 -6.49 -17.53
CA TYR A 47 -23.34 -6.22 -16.13
C TYR A 47 -22.86 -7.38 -15.26
N ALA A 48 -22.15 -7.08 -14.18
CA ALA A 48 -21.94 -8.05 -13.12
C ALA A 48 -23.27 -8.26 -12.38
N PHE A 49 -23.70 -9.52 -12.28
CA PHE A 49 -24.96 -9.91 -11.65
C PHE A 49 -24.69 -10.58 -10.29
N TRP A 50 -25.33 -10.04 -9.25
CA TRP A 50 -25.23 -10.53 -7.88
C TRP A 50 -26.61 -10.75 -7.28
N ILE A 51 -26.74 -11.79 -6.45
CA ILE A 51 -28.00 -12.20 -5.82
C ILE A 51 -27.75 -12.34 -4.31
N ARG A 52 -28.61 -11.75 -3.47
CA ARG A 52 -28.58 -11.93 -2.02
C ARG A 52 -29.78 -12.77 -1.58
N ALA A 53 -29.52 -14.00 -1.16
CA ALA A 53 -30.55 -15.01 -0.95
C ALA A 53 -30.15 -16.04 0.11
N ASN A 54 -31.07 -16.95 0.43
CA ASN A 54 -30.90 -17.98 1.45
C ASN A 54 -29.88 -19.06 1.02
N PRO A 55 -28.70 -19.17 1.69
CA PRO A 55 -27.68 -20.16 1.36
C PRO A 55 -27.82 -21.45 2.17
N SER A 56 -28.86 -21.55 3.01
CA SER A 56 -29.00 -22.63 3.99
C SER A 56 -29.03 -24.00 3.34
N VAL A 57 -28.44 -24.98 4.02
CA VAL A 57 -28.41 -26.37 3.58
C VAL A 57 -29.83 -26.85 3.31
N GLY A 58 -30.06 -27.30 2.08
CA GLY A 58 -31.35 -27.78 1.62
C GLY A 58 -32.13 -26.76 0.79
N ALA A 59 -31.88 -25.45 0.90
CA ALA A 59 -32.47 -24.47 0.00
C ALA A 59 -31.95 -24.67 -1.44
N LYS A 60 -32.81 -24.45 -2.43
CA LYS A 60 -32.42 -24.44 -3.85
C LYS A 60 -33.10 -23.27 -4.55
N LEU A 61 -32.29 -22.30 -4.95
CA LEU A 61 -32.73 -21.13 -5.70
C LEU A 61 -32.18 -21.23 -7.12
N THR A 62 -33.05 -21.09 -8.11
CA THR A 62 -32.67 -20.92 -9.51
C THR A 62 -33.17 -19.59 -10.02
N TRP A 63 -32.53 -19.07 -11.07
CA TRP A 63 -32.91 -17.83 -11.73
C TRP A 63 -32.96 -17.99 -13.24
N GLN A 64 -33.76 -17.18 -13.90
CA GLN A 64 -33.89 -17.13 -15.35
C GLN A 64 -33.99 -15.67 -15.78
N LEU A 65 -33.17 -15.28 -16.74
CA LEU A 65 -33.28 -13.99 -17.43
C LEU A 65 -34.02 -14.19 -18.75
N ASP A 66 -35.08 -13.42 -18.97
CA ASP A 66 -35.96 -13.45 -20.14
C ASP A 66 -36.43 -14.88 -20.48
N ALA A 67 -36.10 -15.37 -21.67
CA ALA A 67 -36.40 -16.73 -22.14
C ALA A 67 -35.19 -17.67 -22.04
N GLY A 68 -34.16 -17.29 -21.28
CA GLY A 68 -32.94 -18.07 -21.09
C GLY A 68 -33.13 -19.37 -20.30
N ALA A 69 -32.06 -20.09 -20.04
CA ALA A 69 -32.09 -21.30 -19.22
C ALA A 69 -32.21 -20.96 -17.73
N TRP A 70 -32.94 -21.80 -16.98
CA TRP A 70 -32.93 -21.75 -15.52
C TRP A 70 -31.55 -22.15 -15.00
N THR A 71 -30.93 -21.26 -14.23
CA THR A 71 -29.57 -21.39 -13.72
C THR A 71 -29.59 -21.46 -12.19
N PRO A 72 -28.95 -22.46 -11.57
CA PRO A 72 -28.81 -22.51 -10.11
C PRO A 72 -27.98 -21.34 -9.57
N VAL A 73 -28.39 -20.81 -8.42
CA VAL A 73 -27.57 -19.87 -7.66
C VAL A 73 -26.48 -20.67 -6.94
N ASN A 74 -25.22 -20.41 -7.27
CA ASN A 74 -24.08 -21.08 -6.66
C ASN A 74 -23.57 -20.29 -5.44
N PHE A 75 -23.62 -20.93 -4.27
CA PHE A 75 -23.14 -20.38 -3.00
C PHE A 75 -21.78 -20.92 -2.54
N THR A 76 -21.01 -21.63 -3.39
CA THR A 76 -19.66 -22.11 -3.03
C THR A 76 -18.73 -20.96 -2.62
N ASP A 77 -18.78 -19.84 -3.35
CA ASP A 77 -18.01 -18.62 -3.05
C ASP A 77 -18.91 -17.52 -2.44
N ALA A 78 -19.84 -17.92 -1.57
CA ALA A 78 -20.80 -16.99 -0.97
C ALA A 78 -20.10 -15.93 -0.10
N ARG A 79 -20.63 -14.71 -0.12
CA ARG A 79 -20.09 -13.56 0.64
C ARG A 79 -21.08 -13.05 1.67
N GLY A 80 -20.58 -12.73 2.87
CA GLY A 80 -21.38 -12.11 3.92
C GLY A 80 -22.51 -13.01 4.45
N ASN A 81 -22.21 -14.30 4.68
CA ASN A 81 -23.18 -15.24 5.27
C ASN A 81 -23.59 -14.78 6.68
N GLN A 82 -24.87 -14.51 6.88
CA GLN A 82 -25.40 -13.85 8.07
C GLN A 82 -26.66 -14.56 8.56
N ASN A 83 -26.72 -14.83 9.87
CA ASN A 83 -27.95 -15.28 10.52
C ASN A 83 -28.93 -14.11 10.65
N ILE A 84 -30.12 -14.28 10.06
CA ILE A 84 -31.19 -13.28 10.07
C ILE A 84 -32.40 -13.70 10.90
N ALA A 85 -32.36 -14.80 11.66
CA ALA A 85 -33.43 -15.20 12.57
C ALA A 85 -33.68 -14.13 13.65
N ALA A 86 -34.93 -13.72 13.84
CA ALA A 86 -35.30 -12.73 14.88
C ALA A 86 -35.00 -13.22 16.31
N ASP A 87 -35.04 -14.53 16.53
CA ASP A 87 -34.72 -15.21 17.79
C ASP A 87 -33.26 -15.69 17.87
N ASN A 88 -32.39 -15.30 16.92
CA ASN A 88 -30.98 -15.67 16.83
C ASN A 88 -30.69 -17.18 16.73
N LYS A 89 -31.71 -18.03 16.51
CA LYS A 89 -31.47 -19.47 16.36
C LYS A 89 -30.65 -19.76 15.11
N PRO A 90 -29.65 -20.65 15.18
CA PRO A 90 -28.85 -21.04 14.02
C PRO A 90 -29.61 -22.07 13.18
N ASP A 91 -30.72 -21.67 12.57
CA ASP A 91 -31.57 -22.52 11.73
C ASP A 91 -31.49 -22.13 10.24
N MET A 92 -32.56 -22.33 9.45
CA MET A 92 -32.55 -22.10 8.00
C MET A 92 -32.66 -20.62 7.61
N ARG A 93 -32.71 -19.69 8.58
CA ARG A 93 -32.82 -18.24 8.33
C ARG A 93 -31.44 -17.60 8.24
N PHE A 94 -30.73 -17.90 7.16
CA PHE A 94 -29.48 -17.24 6.79
C PHE A 94 -29.62 -16.51 5.46
N ILE A 95 -28.74 -15.55 5.23
CA ILE A 95 -28.60 -14.87 3.94
C ILE A 95 -27.15 -14.71 3.55
N ALA A 96 -26.84 -14.84 2.26
CA ALA A 96 -25.54 -14.53 1.71
C ALA A 96 -25.66 -13.99 0.28
N TRP A 97 -24.59 -13.34 -0.18
CA TRP A 97 -24.42 -12.94 -1.58
C TRP A 97 -23.80 -14.08 -2.40
N ALA A 98 -24.35 -14.31 -3.58
CA ALA A 98 -23.82 -15.21 -4.60
C ALA A 98 -23.60 -14.44 -5.92
N LYS A 99 -22.53 -14.80 -6.63
CA LYS A 99 -22.26 -14.24 -7.96
C LYS A 99 -23.06 -15.01 -8.99
N GLY A 100 -23.98 -14.33 -9.68
CA GLY A 100 -24.77 -14.90 -10.78
C GLY A 100 -24.02 -14.91 -12.12
N GLY A 101 -22.91 -14.18 -12.22
CA GLY A 101 -22.04 -14.14 -13.40
C GLY A 101 -21.96 -12.74 -14.00
N ASN A 102 -21.58 -12.67 -15.27
CA ASN A 102 -21.59 -11.45 -16.08
C ASN A 102 -22.60 -11.64 -17.21
N LEU A 103 -23.58 -10.75 -17.32
CA LEU A 103 -24.66 -10.83 -18.29
C LEU A 103 -24.58 -9.66 -19.25
N THR A 104 -24.57 -9.93 -20.55
CA THR A 104 -24.71 -8.90 -21.58
C THR A 104 -26.18 -8.56 -21.74
N LEU A 105 -26.55 -7.32 -21.41
CA LEU A 105 -27.92 -6.84 -21.50
C LEU A 105 -28.05 -5.79 -22.60
N THR A 106 -29.06 -5.93 -23.45
CA THR A 106 -29.41 -4.96 -24.50
C THR A 106 -30.34 -3.88 -23.95
N PRO A 107 -30.49 -2.72 -24.61
CA PRO A 107 -31.47 -1.74 -24.18
C PRO A 107 -32.88 -2.26 -24.39
N GLY A 108 -33.77 -1.95 -23.45
CA GLY A 108 -35.18 -2.33 -23.51
C GLY A 108 -35.66 -3.08 -22.27
N HIS A 109 -36.82 -3.71 -22.42
CA HIS A 109 -37.52 -4.37 -21.34
C HIS A 109 -36.99 -5.79 -21.11
N HIS A 110 -36.64 -6.09 -19.87
CA HIS A 110 -36.14 -7.38 -19.43
C HIS A 110 -36.92 -7.89 -18.22
N VAL A 111 -36.94 -9.22 -18.07
CA VAL A 111 -37.59 -9.88 -16.95
C VAL A 111 -36.63 -10.88 -16.31
N ILE A 112 -36.44 -10.77 -15.00
CA ILE A 112 -35.74 -11.80 -14.22
C ILE A 112 -36.71 -12.55 -13.32
N ARG A 113 -36.62 -13.88 -13.35
CA ARG A 113 -37.41 -14.79 -12.54
C ARG A 113 -36.52 -15.55 -11.57
N PHE A 114 -37.08 -15.87 -10.41
CA PHE A 114 -36.47 -16.69 -9.39
C PHE A 114 -37.43 -17.79 -8.96
N ARG A 115 -36.90 -18.99 -8.71
CA ARG A 115 -37.67 -20.16 -8.32
C ARG A 115 -37.03 -20.87 -7.13
N MET A 116 -37.85 -21.17 -6.12
CA MET A 116 -37.46 -21.89 -4.90
C MET A 116 -37.91 -23.34 -4.98
N GLU A 117 -36.96 -24.24 -5.19
CA GLU A 117 -37.22 -25.62 -5.61
C GLU A 117 -36.44 -26.66 -4.79
N SER A 118 -36.30 -26.43 -3.49
CA SER A 118 -35.61 -27.36 -2.57
C SER A 118 -36.28 -28.74 -2.43
N GLY A 119 -37.46 -28.91 -3.01
CA GLY A 119 -38.22 -30.16 -3.04
C GLY A 119 -39.24 -30.27 -1.91
N PRO A 120 -40.22 -31.18 -2.04
CA PRO A 120 -41.33 -31.31 -1.10
C PRO A 120 -40.87 -31.69 0.32
N ASP A 121 -39.85 -32.55 0.45
CA ASP A 121 -39.26 -32.94 1.75
C ASP A 121 -38.60 -31.78 2.49
N LYS A 122 -38.34 -30.67 1.79
CA LYS A 122 -37.78 -29.44 2.32
C LYS A 122 -38.75 -28.27 2.18
N ASN A 123 -40.03 -28.53 1.93
CA ASN A 123 -41.09 -27.54 1.78
C ASN A 123 -40.81 -26.48 0.70
N HIS A 124 -40.08 -26.83 -0.36
CA HIS A 124 -39.68 -25.87 -1.40
C HIS A 124 -39.17 -24.54 -0.82
N HIS A 125 -38.54 -24.58 0.37
CA HIS A 125 -38.11 -23.40 1.07
C HIS A 125 -36.97 -22.67 0.37
N GLY A 126 -36.95 -21.37 0.57
CA GLY A 126 -35.90 -20.45 0.13
C GLY A 126 -36.29 -19.02 0.43
N GLY A 127 -35.33 -18.12 0.33
CA GLY A 127 -35.55 -16.69 0.51
C GLY A 127 -34.67 -15.87 -0.42
N LEU A 128 -35.19 -14.72 -0.85
CA LEU A 128 -34.50 -13.74 -1.71
C LEU A 128 -34.71 -12.35 -1.10
N ASP A 129 -33.62 -11.67 -0.76
CA ASP A 129 -33.66 -10.27 -0.27
C ASP A 129 -33.60 -9.32 -1.45
N CYS A 130 -32.53 -9.40 -2.24
CA CYS A 130 -32.33 -8.54 -3.38
C CYS A 130 -31.43 -9.17 -4.43
N PHE A 131 -31.33 -8.49 -5.56
CA PHE A 131 -30.37 -8.78 -6.61
C PHE A 131 -29.95 -7.46 -7.26
N VAL A 132 -28.81 -7.46 -7.93
CA VAL A 132 -28.33 -6.26 -8.62
C VAL A 132 -27.54 -6.57 -9.88
N PHE A 133 -27.74 -5.73 -10.88
CA PHE A 133 -26.92 -5.62 -12.08
C PHE A 133 -26.09 -4.35 -11.96
N THR A 134 -24.76 -4.48 -11.99
CA THR A 134 -23.84 -3.35 -11.83
C THR A 134 -22.83 -3.26 -12.96
N ARG A 135 -22.57 -2.02 -13.41
CA ARG A 135 -21.49 -1.66 -14.36
C ARG A 135 -20.25 -1.12 -13.67
N ILE A 136 -20.32 -0.86 -12.38
CA ILE A 136 -19.21 -0.37 -11.57
C ILE A 136 -18.61 -1.52 -10.74
N PRO A 137 -17.30 -1.47 -10.41
CA PRO A 137 -16.71 -2.39 -9.45
C PRO A 137 -17.51 -2.34 -8.14
N PHE A 138 -18.01 -3.50 -7.73
CA PHE A 138 -18.85 -3.65 -6.56
C PHE A 138 -18.47 -4.95 -5.85
N VAL A 139 -18.12 -4.83 -4.58
CA VAL A 139 -17.97 -5.96 -3.67
C VAL A 139 -19.20 -5.96 -2.78
N PRO A 140 -20.12 -6.93 -2.92
CA PRO A 140 -21.34 -6.93 -2.12
C PRO A 140 -21.04 -7.20 -0.64
N ALA A 141 -21.62 -6.36 0.23
CA ALA A 141 -21.52 -6.48 1.68
C ALA A 141 -22.84 -6.05 2.34
N GLY A 142 -23.46 -6.94 3.12
CA GLY A 142 -24.74 -6.66 3.80
C GLY A 142 -25.82 -6.14 2.84
N ALA A 143 -26.57 -5.13 3.28
CA ALA A 143 -27.60 -4.43 2.51
C ALA A 143 -27.05 -3.24 1.70
N GLN A 144 -25.72 -3.12 1.56
CA GLN A 144 -25.11 -1.99 0.87
C GLN A 144 -25.48 -2.02 -0.61
N LYS A 145 -26.05 -0.91 -1.10
CA LYS A 145 -26.33 -0.72 -2.53
C LYS A 145 -25.02 -0.49 -3.27
N PRO A 146 -24.87 -0.93 -4.54
CA PRO A 146 -23.76 -0.48 -5.36
C PRO A 146 -23.80 1.02 -5.46
N THR A 147 -22.78 1.66 -4.94
CA THR A 147 -22.57 3.09 -5.05
C THR A 147 -21.24 3.28 -5.76
N MET A 148 -21.13 4.33 -6.56
CA MET A 148 -19.80 4.85 -6.89
C MET A 148 -19.17 5.27 -5.57
N SER A 149 -18.29 4.41 -5.05
CA SER A 149 -17.64 4.39 -3.73
C SER A 149 -17.87 5.63 -2.85
N LYS A 150 -18.36 5.42 -1.61
CA LYS A 150 -18.12 6.34 -0.50
C LYS A 150 -17.87 5.63 0.84
N ALA A 151 -16.83 6.16 1.51
CA ALA A 151 -16.31 5.97 2.87
C ALA A 151 -15.48 4.69 3.17
N ALA A 152 -14.31 4.91 3.78
CA ALA A 152 -13.36 3.89 4.20
C ALA A 152 -13.85 3.14 5.46
N ASN A 153 -13.57 1.83 5.50
CA ASN A 153 -13.97 0.91 6.58
C ASN A 153 -13.48 1.37 7.97
N GLY A 154 -14.32 1.16 9.00
CA GLY A 154 -14.01 1.51 10.39
C GLY A 154 -13.18 0.44 11.13
N PRO A 155 -12.67 0.72 12.34
CA PRO A 155 -11.79 -0.17 13.09
C PRO A 155 -12.34 -1.58 13.37
N ALA A 156 -13.66 -1.77 13.37
CA ALA A 156 -14.30 -3.08 13.59
C ALA A 156 -14.22 -4.01 12.37
N ASP A 157 -13.97 -3.46 11.18
CA ASP A 157 -13.81 -4.19 9.91
C ASP A 157 -12.33 -4.42 9.55
N TRP A 158 -11.42 -3.97 10.42
CA TRP A 158 -10.00 -4.20 10.24
C TRP A 158 -9.69 -5.66 10.59
N PHE A 159 -9.00 -6.34 9.69
CA PHE A 159 -8.42 -7.65 9.96
C PHE A 159 -6.91 -7.50 10.16
N PRO A 160 -6.26 -8.37 10.95
CA PRO A 160 -4.82 -8.39 11.02
C PRO A 160 -4.28 -8.71 9.62
N LEU A 161 -3.50 -7.78 9.06
CA LEU A 161 -2.71 -8.08 7.85
C LEU A 161 -1.63 -9.08 8.25
N LEU A 162 -1.88 -10.36 7.96
CA LEU A 162 -0.89 -11.41 8.05
C LEU A 162 -0.17 -11.46 6.71
N ALA A 163 0.99 -10.82 6.63
CA ALA A 163 1.86 -10.88 5.47
C ALA A 163 2.75 -12.14 5.58
N ASP A 164 2.42 -13.17 4.80
CA ASP A 164 3.29 -14.33 4.62
C ASP A 164 4.52 -13.98 3.75
N GLU A 165 5.49 -14.90 3.69
CA GLU A 165 6.66 -14.72 2.83
C GLU A 165 6.26 -14.55 1.36
N ASP A 166 6.69 -13.44 0.76
CA ASP A 166 6.40 -13.15 -0.65
C ASP A 166 7.32 -13.98 -1.56
N THR A 167 6.72 -14.83 -2.37
CA THR A 167 7.41 -15.66 -3.38
C THR A 167 7.87 -14.88 -4.61
N PHE A 168 7.51 -13.59 -4.71
CA PHE A 168 7.72 -12.72 -5.87
C PHE A 168 7.18 -13.32 -7.17
N ASN A 169 6.03 -14.00 -7.09
CA ASN A 169 5.36 -14.54 -8.27
C ASN A 169 4.99 -13.40 -9.25
N PRO A 170 5.51 -13.41 -10.50
CA PRO A 170 5.23 -12.36 -11.48
C PRO A 170 3.77 -12.31 -11.94
N ALA A 171 2.96 -13.35 -11.65
CA ALA A 171 1.52 -13.33 -11.87
C ALA A 171 0.75 -12.57 -10.77
N SER A 172 1.43 -12.09 -9.73
CA SER A 172 0.80 -11.32 -8.65
C SER A 172 0.25 -10.00 -9.20
N VAL A 173 -1.02 -9.69 -8.90
CA VAL A 173 -1.69 -8.48 -9.40
C VAL A 173 -1.08 -7.18 -8.89
N ILE A 174 -0.26 -7.24 -7.84
CA ILE A 174 0.47 -6.10 -7.28
C ILE A 174 1.92 -6.02 -7.76
N ASP A 175 2.37 -6.94 -8.62
CA ASP A 175 3.75 -6.92 -9.12
C ASP A 175 3.95 -5.88 -10.23
N MET A 176 4.66 -4.82 -9.86
CA MET A 176 5.08 -3.70 -10.71
C MET A 176 6.56 -3.82 -11.12
N SER A 177 7.25 -4.91 -10.81
CA SER A 177 8.69 -5.06 -11.08
C SER A 177 9.03 -4.97 -12.56
N HIS A 178 8.11 -5.35 -13.45
CA HIS A 178 8.27 -5.24 -14.90
C HIS A 178 8.32 -3.79 -15.41
N LEU A 179 7.88 -2.81 -14.60
CA LEU A 179 7.93 -1.38 -14.93
C LEU A 179 9.29 -0.74 -14.62
N ILE A 180 10.19 -1.45 -13.93
CA ILE A 180 11.47 -0.90 -13.49
C ILE A 180 12.60 -1.50 -14.33
N PRO A 181 13.21 -0.76 -15.25
CA PRO A 181 14.42 -1.23 -15.94
C PRO A 181 15.55 -1.48 -14.93
N ALA A 182 16.27 -2.59 -15.10
CA ALA A 182 17.44 -2.92 -14.31
C ALA A 182 18.65 -3.19 -15.21
N PRO A 183 19.88 -2.84 -14.79
CA PRO A 183 20.24 -2.19 -13.53
C PRO A 183 19.93 -0.68 -13.51
N ALA A 184 19.95 -0.07 -12.32
CA ALA A 184 19.92 1.37 -12.15
C ALA A 184 21.19 1.99 -12.76
N GLY A 185 21.04 3.18 -13.34
CA GLY A 185 22.12 3.90 -14.01
C GLY A 185 22.39 3.47 -15.45
N GLN A 186 21.67 2.47 -15.98
CA GLN A 186 21.82 2.04 -17.38
C GLN A 186 21.49 3.14 -18.41
N PHE A 187 20.74 4.17 -18.01
CA PHE A 187 20.39 5.31 -18.86
C PHE A 187 21.25 6.56 -18.60
N GLY A 188 22.38 6.43 -17.90
CA GLY A 188 23.24 7.56 -17.54
C GLY A 188 22.72 8.38 -16.37
N PHE A 189 23.32 9.55 -16.14
CA PHE A 189 23.02 10.37 -14.97
C PHE A 189 21.65 11.04 -15.06
N LEU A 190 21.01 11.22 -13.91
CA LEU A 190 19.79 12.01 -13.80
C LEU A 190 20.09 13.51 -14.01
N LYS A 191 19.28 14.18 -14.81
CA LYS A 191 19.35 15.63 -15.05
C LYS A 191 17.99 16.27 -14.81
N ALA A 192 18.02 17.52 -14.35
CA ALA A 192 16.89 18.42 -14.44
C ALA A 192 16.83 19.01 -15.86
N VAL A 193 15.70 18.84 -16.53
CA VAL A 193 15.44 19.37 -17.88
C VAL A 193 14.14 20.18 -17.81
N GLY A 194 14.28 21.49 -17.59
CA GLY A 194 13.15 22.36 -17.31
C GLY A 194 12.45 21.95 -16.01
N LYS A 195 11.17 21.59 -16.09
CA LYS A 195 10.36 21.13 -14.95
C LYS A 195 10.43 19.62 -14.70
N ASP A 196 11.08 18.88 -15.59
CA ASP A 196 11.07 17.43 -15.60
C ASP A 196 12.45 16.88 -15.20
N LEU A 197 12.46 15.64 -14.72
CA LEU A 197 13.67 14.85 -14.52
C LEU A 197 13.83 13.89 -15.68
N ARG A 198 15.06 13.71 -16.18
CA ARG A 198 15.37 12.80 -17.29
C ARG A 198 16.78 12.23 -17.12
N PHE A 199 16.94 10.92 -17.32
CA PHE A 199 18.27 10.33 -17.46
C PHE A 199 18.84 10.64 -18.84
N GLU A 200 20.16 10.86 -18.93
CA GLU A 200 20.88 11.27 -20.16
C GLU A 200 20.45 10.52 -21.43
N GLN A 201 20.24 9.20 -21.32
CA GLN A 201 19.93 8.31 -22.44
C GLN A 201 18.47 7.82 -22.43
N ALA A 202 17.62 8.33 -21.54
CA ALA A 202 16.23 7.91 -21.47
C ALA A 202 15.40 8.56 -22.59
N PRO A 203 14.48 7.81 -23.23
CA PRO A 203 13.64 8.31 -24.32
C PRO A 203 12.58 9.31 -23.86
N ALA A 204 12.24 9.33 -22.57
CA ALA A 204 11.20 10.15 -21.97
C ALA A 204 11.61 10.63 -20.57
N PRO A 205 10.93 11.66 -20.01
CA PRO A 205 11.08 12.02 -18.60
C PRO A 205 10.84 10.84 -17.67
N VAL A 206 11.54 10.82 -16.53
CA VAL A 206 11.37 9.81 -15.48
C VAL A 206 10.48 10.34 -14.36
N LYS A 207 9.69 9.44 -13.77
CA LYS A 207 9.06 9.64 -12.47
C LYS A 207 9.76 8.75 -11.44
N LEU A 208 10.25 9.38 -10.38
CA LEU A 208 10.84 8.69 -9.25
C LEU A 208 9.75 8.40 -8.23
N TRP A 209 9.53 7.12 -7.95
CA TRP A 209 8.62 6.61 -6.94
C TRP A 209 9.46 5.97 -5.84
N GLY A 210 9.58 6.67 -4.71
CA GLY A 210 10.61 6.37 -3.73
C GLY A 210 10.12 6.28 -2.29
N CYS A 211 10.97 5.69 -1.45
CA CYS A 211 10.79 5.61 0.00
C CYS A 211 12.14 5.72 0.73
N GLY A 212 12.12 5.83 2.06
CA GLY A 212 13.32 5.61 2.87
C GLY A 212 13.61 4.11 2.99
N ALA A 213 14.87 3.69 2.82
CA ALA A 213 15.24 2.28 2.98
C ALA A 213 16.73 2.10 3.29
N ASN A 214 17.11 2.32 4.54
CA ASN A 214 18.49 2.24 5.00
C ASN A 214 19.11 0.83 4.99
N VAL A 215 20.45 0.77 5.00
CA VAL A 215 21.18 -0.50 5.14
C VAL A 215 21.14 -1.04 6.57
N GLU A 216 21.10 -0.15 7.57
CA GLU A 216 21.07 -0.48 9.00
C GLU A 216 22.18 -1.49 9.38
N PRO A 217 23.47 -1.08 9.34
CA PRO A 217 24.60 -2.01 9.40
C PRO A 217 24.56 -2.93 10.62
N GLY A 218 24.75 -4.23 10.39
CA GLY A 218 24.73 -5.27 11.42
C GLY A 218 23.33 -5.73 11.85
N ARG A 219 22.25 -5.07 11.43
CA ARG A 219 20.87 -5.46 11.77
C ARG A 219 20.32 -6.57 10.88
N TYR A 220 20.66 -6.53 9.59
CA TYR A 220 20.11 -7.44 8.58
C TYR A 220 21.19 -8.22 7.86
N SER A 221 20.89 -9.47 7.51
CA SER A 221 21.77 -10.26 6.62
C SER A 221 21.64 -9.78 5.17
N ARG A 222 22.62 -10.14 4.33
CA ARG A 222 22.57 -9.84 2.89
C ARG A 222 21.37 -10.50 2.21
N GLU A 223 20.96 -11.67 2.66
CA GLU A 223 19.77 -12.36 2.15
C GLU A 223 18.49 -11.57 2.48
N GLN A 224 18.37 -11.05 3.71
CA GLN A 224 17.25 -10.20 4.11
C GLN A 224 17.20 -8.90 3.33
N LEU A 225 18.35 -8.26 3.10
CA LEU A 225 18.44 -7.05 2.26
C LEU A 225 18.12 -7.36 0.79
N THR A 226 18.55 -8.51 0.26
CA THR A 226 18.16 -8.98 -1.08
C THR A 226 16.63 -9.12 -1.18
N GLN A 227 16.01 -9.72 -0.17
CA GLN A 227 14.55 -9.84 -0.08
C GLN A 227 13.89 -8.45 -0.06
N ARG A 228 14.45 -7.51 0.71
CA ARG A 228 13.99 -6.12 0.76
C ARG A 228 14.06 -5.43 -0.60
N ALA A 229 15.18 -5.56 -1.33
CA ALA A 229 15.32 -4.98 -2.67
C ALA A 229 14.28 -5.53 -3.67
N LYS A 230 14.07 -6.86 -3.66
CA LYS A 230 13.02 -7.49 -4.49
C LYS A 230 11.62 -7.02 -4.11
N TYR A 231 11.33 -6.89 -2.82
CA TYR A 231 10.06 -6.37 -2.33
C TYR A 231 9.83 -4.93 -2.82
N LEU A 232 10.79 -4.04 -2.62
CA LEU A 232 10.72 -2.66 -3.11
C LEU A 232 10.45 -2.62 -4.62
N ARG A 233 11.20 -3.40 -5.40
CA ARG A 233 11.03 -3.52 -6.85
C ARG A 233 9.62 -4.02 -7.23
N LYS A 234 9.11 -5.05 -6.55
CA LYS A 234 7.75 -5.57 -6.76
C LYS A 234 6.68 -4.50 -6.55
N PHE A 235 6.86 -3.62 -5.57
CA PHE A 235 5.93 -2.52 -5.32
C PHE A 235 6.17 -1.26 -6.18
N GLY A 236 7.01 -1.35 -7.22
CA GLY A 236 7.23 -0.25 -8.15
C GLY A 236 8.18 0.83 -7.63
N ILE A 237 8.85 0.60 -6.48
CA ILE A 237 9.83 1.55 -5.94
C ILE A 237 11.08 1.51 -6.82
N ASN A 238 11.45 2.65 -7.39
CA ASN A 238 12.60 2.79 -8.28
C ASN A 238 13.69 3.71 -7.73
N VAL A 239 13.49 4.34 -6.57
CA VAL A 239 14.55 5.06 -5.85
C VAL A 239 14.39 4.89 -4.35
N VAL A 240 15.48 4.86 -3.60
CA VAL A 240 15.45 4.89 -2.14
C VAL A 240 16.31 6.02 -1.59
N ARG A 241 15.78 6.72 -0.59
CA ARG A 241 16.53 7.70 0.20
C ARG A 241 17.21 6.99 1.36
N GLN A 242 18.53 7.20 1.48
CA GLN A 242 19.37 6.68 2.57
C GLN A 242 19.64 7.83 3.54
N HIS A 243 19.30 7.67 4.82
CA HIS A 243 19.32 8.78 5.77
C HIS A 243 19.67 8.37 7.22
N ALA A 244 20.67 8.95 7.88
CA ALA A 244 21.76 9.74 7.32
C ALA A 244 22.94 8.82 6.98
N VAL A 245 23.46 8.93 5.75
CA VAL A 245 24.55 8.05 5.28
C VAL A 245 25.77 8.12 6.21
N PHE A 246 26.18 9.31 6.65
CA PHE A 246 27.31 9.43 7.57
C PHE A 246 27.06 8.70 8.90
N ASP A 247 25.86 8.78 9.45
CA ASP A 247 25.51 8.17 10.74
C ASP A 247 25.52 6.65 10.68
N GLU A 248 25.05 6.07 9.58
CA GLU A 248 25.11 4.63 9.37
C GLU A 248 26.55 4.15 9.21
N LEU A 249 27.41 4.94 8.56
CA LEU A 249 28.74 4.48 8.16
C LEU A 249 29.86 4.86 9.13
N ASN A 250 29.60 5.70 10.14
CA ASN A 250 30.64 6.12 11.06
C ASN A 250 30.66 5.30 12.37
N THR A 251 31.85 5.20 12.94
CA THR A 251 32.09 4.78 14.32
C THR A 251 32.95 5.85 14.97
N ASN A 252 32.42 6.53 15.99
CA ASN A 252 33.08 7.63 16.68
C ASN A 252 33.57 8.76 15.75
N GLY A 253 32.79 9.09 14.72
CA GLY A 253 33.07 10.17 13.77
C GLY A 253 34.03 9.85 12.63
N LYS A 254 34.48 8.59 12.52
CA LYS A 254 35.29 8.11 11.40
C LYS A 254 34.53 7.06 10.63
N ILE A 255 34.71 7.02 9.31
CA ILE A 255 34.09 6.00 8.47
C ILE A 255 34.62 4.62 8.88
N ASP A 256 33.68 3.73 9.20
CA ASP A 256 33.93 2.35 9.60
C ASP A 256 33.94 1.47 8.35
N SER A 257 35.06 0.79 8.10
CA SER A 257 35.24 -0.03 6.89
C SER A 257 34.25 -1.19 6.78
N GLN A 258 33.82 -1.76 7.91
CA GLN A 258 32.88 -2.88 7.90
C GLN A 258 31.45 -2.41 7.61
N LYS A 259 31.07 -1.23 8.12
CA LYS A 259 29.79 -0.61 7.78
C LYS A 259 29.77 -0.13 6.32
N LEU A 260 30.89 0.42 5.85
CA LEU A 260 31.06 0.84 4.45
C LEU A 260 30.97 -0.35 3.49
N ASP A 261 31.58 -1.50 3.78
CA ASP A 261 31.44 -2.70 2.93
C ASP A 261 29.97 -3.18 2.84
N GLN A 262 29.25 -3.19 3.97
CA GLN A 262 27.82 -3.54 3.97
C GLN A 262 27.00 -2.58 3.11
N TYR A 263 27.30 -1.28 3.21
CA TYR A 263 26.65 -0.26 2.40
C TYR A 263 27.01 -0.37 0.92
N ASP A 264 28.28 -0.61 0.60
CA ASP A 264 28.75 -0.82 -0.77
C ASP A 264 28.00 -1.98 -1.43
N TRP A 265 27.85 -3.08 -0.70
CA TRP A 265 27.08 -4.24 -1.16
C TRP A 265 25.60 -3.89 -1.34
N TRP A 266 24.99 -3.18 -0.39
CA TRP A 266 23.59 -2.76 -0.46
C TRP A 266 23.31 -1.85 -1.66
N PHE A 267 24.17 -0.86 -1.90
CA PHE A 267 24.08 0.01 -3.08
C PHE A 267 24.14 -0.80 -4.38
N ALA A 268 25.04 -1.79 -4.46
CA ALA A 268 25.14 -2.66 -5.62
C ALA A 268 23.91 -3.56 -5.82
N GLU A 269 23.31 -4.06 -4.73
CA GLU A 269 22.09 -4.88 -4.79
C GLU A 269 20.86 -4.05 -5.20
N LEU A 270 20.71 -2.83 -4.67
CA LEU A 270 19.70 -1.87 -5.14
C LEU A 270 19.86 -1.60 -6.64
N LYS A 271 21.09 -1.27 -7.06
CA LYS A 271 21.44 -1.02 -8.46
C LYS A 271 21.08 -2.20 -9.35
N ARG A 272 21.44 -3.42 -8.95
CA ARG A 272 21.09 -4.65 -9.68
C ARG A 272 19.59 -4.81 -9.86
N ASN A 273 18.78 -4.37 -8.89
CA ASN A 273 17.32 -4.41 -8.94
C ASN A 273 16.68 -3.18 -9.62
N GLY A 274 17.46 -2.32 -10.28
CA GLY A 274 16.92 -1.14 -10.96
C GLY A 274 16.52 0.01 -10.03
N ILE A 275 16.90 -0.08 -8.75
CA ILE A 275 16.56 0.90 -7.72
C ILE A 275 17.74 1.87 -7.57
N TYR A 276 17.46 3.15 -7.81
CA TYR A 276 18.42 4.23 -7.65
C TYR A 276 18.57 4.61 -6.17
N THR A 277 19.67 5.26 -5.83
CA THR A 277 19.96 5.73 -4.47
C THR A 277 20.00 7.25 -4.43
N ASP A 278 19.32 7.84 -3.45
CA ASP A 278 19.43 9.25 -3.07
C ASP A 278 20.06 9.36 -1.68
N TRP A 279 21.11 10.16 -1.54
CA TRP A 279 21.82 10.33 -0.28
C TRP A 279 21.30 11.53 0.48
N SER A 280 20.78 11.31 1.69
CA SER A 280 20.80 12.31 2.74
C SER A 280 22.03 12.05 3.59
N VAL A 281 23.06 12.89 3.44
CA VAL A 281 24.39 12.53 3.93
C VAL A 281 24.55 12.78 5.42
N PHE A 282 24.11 13.95 5.90
CA PHE A 282 24.31 14.38 7.28
C PHE A 282 22.97 14.79 7.92
N TYR A 283 22.69 14.25 9.11
CA TYR A 283 21.67 14.71 10.04
C TYR A 283 22.30 14.85 11.40
N HIS A 284 22.61 16.09 11.77
CA HIS A 284 23.72 16.40 12.67
C HIS A 284 25.08 16.00 12.06
N PHE A 285 26.13 16.64 12.54
CA PHE A 285 27.52 16.30 12.21
C PHE A 285 28.34 16.59 13.44
N THR A 286 28.92 15.56 14.05
CA THR A 286 29.74 15.74 15.24
C THR A 286 31.21 15.84 14.87
N ILE A 287 31.97 16.60 15.64
CA ILE A 287 33.43 16.68 15.56
C ILE A 287 34.05 16.35 16.93
N GLY A 288 35.27 15.85 16.94
CA GLY A 288 36.12 15.68 18.12
C GLY A 288 37.23 16.75 18.19
N PRO A 289 37.97 16.82 19.30
CA PRO A 289 39.03 17.81 19.49
C PRO A 289 40.16 17.68 18.46
N ASP A 290 40.39 16.48 17.94
CA ASP A 290 41.45 16.19 16.97
C ASP A 290 41.01 16.30 15.51
N ASP A 291 39.75 16.67 15.24
CA ASP A 291 39.21 16.77 13.88
C ASP A 291 39.65 18.07 13.17
N GLY A 292 40.48 18.90 13.81
CA GLY A 292 41.08 20.10 13.19
C GLY A 292 40.20 21.35 13.23
N TYR A 293 39.36 21.46 14.27
CA TYR A 293 38.63 22.67 14.62
C TYR A 293 39.37 23.45 15.71
N ASP A 294 39.19 24.77 15.78
CA ASP A 294 39.84 25.58 16.81
C ASP A 294 39.40 25.11 18.21
N PRO A 295 40.33 24.84 19.16
CA PRO A 295 39.96 24.33 20.47
C PRO A 295 39.03 25.25 21.26
N ALA A 296 39.16 26.58 21.13
CA ALA A 296 38.30 27.52 21.83
C ALA A 296 36.88 27.51 21.23
N LEU A 297 36.76 27.51 19.90
CA LEU A 297 35.46 27.33 19.22
C LEU A 297 34.83 25.97 19.58
N PHE A 298 35.61 24.89 19.54
CA PHE A 298 35.14 23.57 19.93
C PHE A 298 34.53 23.57 21.34
N GLN A 299 35.12 24.28 22.31
CA GLN A 299 34.57 24.32 23.67
C GLN A 299 33.18 24.94 23.77
N GLU A 300 32.76 25.76 22.81
CA GLU A 300 31.43 26.38 22.81
C GLU A 300 30.34 25.49 22.20
N LEU A 301 30.71 24.51 21.36
CA LEU A 301 29.75 23.59 20.75
C LEU A 301 29.07 22.69 21.80
N GLU A 302 27.84 22.29 21.49
CA GLU A 302 27.02 21.43 22.35
C GLU A 302 27.46 19.96 22.26
N GLY A 303 27.30 19.21 23.36
CA GLY A 303 27.65 17.80 23.43
C GLY A 303 28.60 17.46 24.57
N GLY A 304 29.10 16.22 24.56
CA GLY A 304 29.99 15.71 25.60
C GLY A 304 31.46 16.11 25.39
N ALA A 305 32.33 15.75 26.34
CA ALA A 305 33.77 16.05 26.25
C ALA A 305 34.48 15.35 25.07
N GLY A 306 33.94 14.24 24.56
CA GLY A 306 34.54 13.47 23.47
C GLY A 306 34.20 14.01 22.08
N ARG A 307 32.91 14.12 21.76
CA ARG A 307 32.41 14.65 20.50
C ARG A 307 31.32 15.67 20.74
N LYS A 308 31.33 16.71 19.91
CA LYS A 308 30.40 17.82 19.96
C LYS A 308 29.67 17.99 18.65
N ASP A 309 28.41 18.35 18.75
CA ASP A 309 27.53 18.56 17.64
C ASP A 309 27.72 19.96 17.04
N THR A 310 27.61 20.02 15.72
CA THR A 310 27.74 21.23 14.93
C THR A 310 26.40 21.76 14.44
N TYR A 311 25.29 21.06 14.75
CA TYR A 311 23.93 21.42 14.32
C TYR A 311 23.61 22.89 14.53
N GLY A 312 23.07 23.53 13.50
CA GLY A 312 22.80 24.96 13.49
C GLY A 312 24.05 25.81 13.25
N VAL A 313 25.09 25.67 14.09
CA VAL A 313 26.35 26.46 14.01
C VAL A 313 27.09 26.19 12.70
N ILE A 314 27.00 24.97 12.18
CA ILE A 314 27.58 24.60 10.90
C ILE A 314 27.10 25.51 9.78
N ASN A 315 25.89 26.07 9.83
CA ASN A 315 25.38 26.96 8.78
C ASN A 315 26.07 28.33 8.70
N ILE A 316 26.87 28.71 9.70
CA ILE A 316 27.54 30.02 9.79
C ILE A 316 29.05 29.92 9.95
N ALA A 317 29.60 28.71 10.11
CA ALA A 317 31.01 28.47 10.40
C ALA A 317 31.72 27.77 9.22
N PRO A 318 32.44 28.51 8.35
CA PRO A 318 33.09 27.95 7.15
C PRO A 318 34.05 26.80 7.45
N LYS A 319 34.73 26.84 8.60
CA LYS A 319 35.65 25.78 8.97
C LYS A 319 34.93 24.45 9.24
N LEU A 320 33.72 24.48 9.77
CA LEU A 320 32.90 23.27 9.94
C LEU A 320 32.46 22.70 8.59
N TRP A 321 32.20 23.55 7.58
CA TRP A 321 31.97 23.09 6.21
C TRP A 321 33.17 22.39 5.61
N GLU A 322 34.38 22.91 5.81
CA GLU A 322 35.60 22.24 5.31
C GLU A 322 35.75 20.83 5.88
N LEU A 323 35.52 20.66 7.19
CA LEU A 323 35.61 19.36 7.84
C LEU A 323 34.58 18.38 7.27
N ARG A 324 33.32 18.82 7.16
CA ARG A 324 32.25 18.00 6.59
C ARG A 324 32.49 17.66 5.12
N ASN A 325 32.94 18.64 4.31
CA ASN A 325 33.18 18.44 2.88
C ASN A 325 34.35 17.48 2.63
N ARG A 326 35.35 17.40 3.52
CA ARG A 326 36.39 16.36 3.43
C ARG A 326 35.80 14.97 3.57
N VAL A 327 34.90 14.77 4.53
CA VAL A 327 34.20 13.49 4.73
C VAL A 327 33.33 13.17 3.51
N LEU A 328 32.52 14.12 3.06
CA LEU A 328 31.66 13.94 1.88
C LEU A 328 32.47 13.61 0.63
N THR A 329 33.59 14.31 0.40
CA THR A 329 34.47 14.06 -0.75
C THR A 329 35.09 12.66 -0.66
N ALA A 330 35.54 12.25 0.52
CA ALA A 330 36.07 10.91 0.74
C ALA A 330 35.01 9.83 0.44
N LEU A 331 33.76 10.03 0.89
CA LEU A 331 32.65 9.12 0.58
C LEU A 331 32.34 9.09 -0.92
N LEU A 332 32.16 10.24 -1.57
CA LEU A 332 31.82 10.31 -3.00
C LEU A 332 32.92 9.75 -3.92
N THR A 333 34.18 9.87 -3.51
CA THR A 333 35.33 9.37 -4.29
C THR A 333 35.75 7.94 -3.93
N HIS A 334 35.15 7.35 -2.90
CA HIS A 334 35.32 5.94 -2.59
C HIS A 334 34.85 5.07 -3.75
N LYS A 335 35.68 4.08 -4.12
CA LYS A 335 35.35 3.10 -5.16
C LYS A 335 34.62 1.93 -4.52
N ASN A 336 33.34 1.80 -4.82
CA ASN A 336 32.54 0.67 -4.38
C ASN A 336 33.08 -0.62 -5.05
N PRO A 337 33.54 -1.62 -4.29
CA PRO A 337 34.15 -2.83 -4.84
C PRO A 337 33.16 -3.73 -5.58
N TYR A 338 31.85 -3.62 -5.32
CA TYR A 338 30.79 -4.43 -5.93
C TYR A 338 30.28 -3.85 -7.25
N THR A 339 30.31 -2.52 -7.43
CA THR A 339 29.98 -1.88 -8.72
C THR A 339 31.20 -1.56 -9.56
N GLY A 340 32.38 -1.47 -8.95
CA GLY A 340 33.63 -1.09 -9.59
C GLY A 340 33.74 0.39 -9.93
N LEU A 341 32.79 1.22 -9.49
CA LEU A 341 32.75 2.67 -9.76
C LEU A 341 32.95 3.46 -8.46
N ARG A 342 33.44 4.69 -8.58
CA ARG A 342 33.32 5.66 -7.48
C ARG A 342 31.87 6.09 -7.39
N TYR A 343 31.37 6.42 -6.21
CA TYR A 343 29.98 6.88 -6.05
C TYR A 343 29.66 8.09 -6.94
N VAL A 344 30.60 9.03 -7.07
CA VAL A 344 30.48 10.20 -7.96
C VAL A 344 30.42 9.84 -9.46
N ASP A 345 30.93 8.67 -9.84
CA ASP A 345 30.91 8.19 -11.23
C ASP A 345 29.76 7.21 -11.49
N ASP A 346 28.98 6.82 -10.48
CA ASP A 346 27.93 5.81 -10.61
C ASP A 346 26.57 6.47 -10.84
N PRO A 347 25.95 6.35 -12.03
CA PRO A 347 24.66 6.99 -12.31
C PRO A 347 23.49 6.39 -11.52
N ALA A 348 23.71 5.31 -10.75
CA ALA A 348 22.74 4.82 -9.79
C ALA A 348 22.56 5.76 -8.58
N LEU A 349 23.53 6.66 -8.30
CA LEU A 349 23.38 7.74 -7.33
C LEU A 349 22.72 8.94 -8.01
N VAL A 350 21.46 9.22 -7.67
CA VAL A 350 20.64 10.24 -8.37
C VAL A 350 20.58 11.58 -7.66
N GLY A 351 20.93 11.62 -6.39
CA GLY A 351 20.87 12.81 -5.57
C GLY A 351 21.81 12.74 -4.38
N VAL A 352 22.31 13.91 -4.00
CA VAL A 352 23.11 14.14 -2.80
C VAL A 352 22.54 15.35 -2.09
N GLU A 353 21.67 15.09 -1.14
CA GLU A 353 21.22 16.03 -0.13
C GLU A 353 22.33 16.15 0.94
N MET A 354 23.05 17.27 0.90
CA MET A 354 24.19 17.51 1.79
C MET A 354 23.78 17.65 3.27
N GLN A 355 22.55 18.03 3.57
CA GLN A 355 22.13 18.35 4.92
C GLN A 355 20.62 18.18 5.07
N ASN A 356 20.21 17.28 5.98
CA ASN A 356 18.81 17.09 6.31
C ASN A 356 18.36 18.13 7.33
N GLU A 357 17.26 18.82 7.04
CA GLU A 357 16.44 19.58 8.00
C GLU A 357 17.26 20.43 9.00
N ASP A 358 18.23 21.15 8.46
CA ASP A 358 19.03 22.11 9.21
C ASP A 358 19.28 23.32 8.31
N SER A 359 19.06 24.50 8.87
CA SER A 359 19.38 25.77 8.24
C SER A 359 19.56 26.82 9.33
N VAL A 360 20.13 27.96 8.97
CA VAL A 360 20.23 29.09 9.91
C VAL A 360 18.86 29.47 10.48
N PHE A 361 17.76 29.30 9.72
CA PHE A 361 16.40 29.66 10.14
C PHE A 361 15.67 28.63 11.01
N PHE A 362 16.30 27.49 11.32
CA PHE A 362 15.75 26.54 12.29
C PHE A 362 16.05 27.04 13.72
N TRP A 363 15.29 26.58 14.71
CA TRP A 363 15.27 27.11 16.10
C TRP A 363 16.66 27.31 16.76
N ASN A 364 17.71 26.64 16.27
CA ASN A 364 19.11 26.78 16.69
C ASN A 364 19.99 27.03 15.44
N PRO A 365 20.93 28.00 15.42
CA PRO A 365 21.39 28.83 16.51
C PRO A 365 20.73 30.21 16.57
N LEU A 366 19.90 30.60 15.59
CA LEU A 366 19.40 31.97 15.46
C LEU A 366 18.66 32.49 16.70
N GLY A 367 17.85 31.67 17.36
CA GLY A 367 17.17 32.09 18.59
C GLY A 367 18.16 32.49 19.69
N ALA A 368 19.28 31.79 19.79
CA ALA A 368 20.33 32.04 20.78
C ALA A 368 21.36 33.09 20.32
N LEU A 369 21.45 33.39 19.03
CA LEU A 369 22.27 34.50 18.53
C LEU A 369 21.50 35.83 18.53
N ALA A 370 20.18 35.79 18.39
CA ALA A 370 19.33 36.98 18.36
C ALA A 370 19.00 37.52 19.76
N ASP A 371 19.06 36.71 20.82
CA ASP A 371 18.86 37.19 22.19
C ASP A 371 20.18 37.80 22.72
N PRO A 372 20.27 39.12 22.95
CA PRO A 372 21.49 39.76 23.46
C PRO A 372 21.86 39.30 24.88
N LYS A 373 20.98 38.57 25.58
CA LYS A 373 21.25 37.97 26.88
C LYS A 373 21.89 36.58 26.78
N THR A 374 21.74 35.88 25.67
CA THR A 374 22.36 34.56 25.48
C THR A 374 23.82 34.74 25.13
N LYS A 375 24.71 34.46 26.10
CA LYS A 375 26.17 34.40 25.91
C LYS A 375 26.63 33.13 25.20
N LYS A 376 25.84 32.63 24.26
CA LYS A 376 26.07 31.33 23.63
C LYS A 376 26.91 31.54 22.37
N TRP A 377 28.00 30.78 22.24
CA TRP A 377 28.99 30.87 21.16
C TRP A 377 29.62 32.26 20.92
N PRO A 378 30.16 32.96 21.93
CA PRO A 378 30.73 34.30 21.73
C PRO A 378 31.93 34.36 20.78
N LEU A 379 32.55 33.23 20.42
CA LEU A 379 33.64 33.15 19.47
C LEU A 379 33.20 32.75 18.04
N HIS A 380 31.95 32.30 17.86
CA HIS A 380 31.35 32.03 16.54
C HIS A 380 30.54 33.24 16.07
#